data_AF-A0A7K3GVI4-F1
#
_entry.id   AF-A0A7K3GVI4-F1
#
_cell.length_a   1.000
_cell.length_b   1.000
_cell.length_c   1.000
_cell.angle_alpha   90.00
_cell.angle_beta   90.00
_cell.angle_gamma   90.00
#
_symmetry.space_group_name_H-M   'P 1'
#
loop_
_entity.id
_entity.type
_entity.pdbx_description
1 polymer ?
#
loop_
_entity_poly.entity_id
_entity_poly.type
_entity_poly.pdbx_seq_one_letter_code
_entity_poly.pdbx_strand_id
1 'polypeptide(L)'
;MPDPTSPAPVLARIASDASCLLQALRALPAERDASTLAARITDAQHLADTALRLFSARSPQASRPSPTDLLLLHRVAQIAKAAQDAAAELTAALARAVENQRRQAAATSRRVVLIGPTPQQFIESAADLLDRIPALCDAVSRDRPESPCH
;
A
#
# COMPACT_ATOMS: atom_id res chain seq x y z
N MET A 1 -15.58 -27.30 -2.11
CA MET A 1 -14.31 -26.85 -2.71
C MET A 1 -14.42 -25.35 -2.93
N PRO A 2 -13.46 -24.51 -2.49
CA PRO A 2 -13.53 -23.08 -2.75
C PRO A 2 -13.39 -22.83 -4.25
N ASP A 3 -14.22 -21.93 -4.76
CA ASP A 3 -14.21 -21.53 -6.16
C ASP A 3 -12.85 -20.91 -6.52
N PRO A 4 -12.08 -21.50 -7.45
CA PRO A 4 -10.75 -21.00 -7.83
C PRO A 4 -10.81 -19.62 -8.49
N THR A 5 -12.01 -19.16 -8.87
CA THR A 5 -12.24 -17.81 -9.37
C THR A 5 -12.64 -16.82 -8.28
N SER A 6 -12.68 -17.20 -6.99
CA SER A 6 -13.07 -16.28 -5.91
C SER A 6 -11.97 -15.23 -5.63
N PRO A 7 -12.30 -13.93 -5.51
CA PRO A 7 -11.31 -12.89 -5.18
C PRO A 7 -10.96 -12.87 -3.68
N ALA A 8 -11.78 -13.51 -2.84
CA ALA A 8 -11.66 -13.53 -1.38
C ALA A 8 -10.27 -13.94 -0.85
N PRO A 9 -9.65 -15.06 -1.30
CA PRO A 9 -8.33 -15.44 -0.81
C PRO A 9 -7.25 -14.40 -1.14
N VAL A 10 -7.33 -13.78 -2.33
CA VAL A 10 -6.39 -12.73 -2.75
C VAL A 10 -6.58 -11.47 -1.92
N LEU A 11 -7.83 -11.07 -1.66
CA LEU A 11 -8.16 -9.91 -0.82
C LEU A 11 -7.75 -10.10 0.64
N ALA A 12 -7.94 -11.30 1.19
CA ALA A 12 -7.48 -11.62 2.54
C ALA A 12 -5.95 -11.52 2.66
N ARG A 13 -5.23 -12.01 1.65
CA ARG A 13 -3.78 -11.85 1.57
C ARG A 13 -3.37 -10.38 1.48
N ILE A 14 -4.01 -9.59 0.61
CA ILE A 14 -3.75 -8.14 0.50
C ILE A 14 -3.96 -7.43 1.84
N ALA A 15 -5.06 -7.70 2.55
CA ALA A 15 -5.34 -7.10 3.85
C ALA A 15 -4.29 -7.49 4.90
N SER A 16 -3.88 -8.76 4.92
CA SER A 16 -2.82 -9.26 5.80
C SER A 16 -1.46 -8.61 5.50
N ASP A 17 -1.06 -8.55 4.23
CA ASP A 17 0.20 -7.97 3.80
C ASP A 17 0.25 -6.47 4.10
N ALA A 18 -0.86 -5.74 3.87
CA ALA A 18 -0.98 -4.32 4.23
C ALA A 18 -0.87 -4.09 5.74
N SER A 19 -1.51 -4.93 6.56
CA SER A 19 -1.45 -4.85 8.03
C SER A 19 -0.04 -5.15 8.55
N CYS A 20 0.63 -6.15 7.98
CA CYS A 20 2.02 -6.49 8.30
C CYS A 20 2.97 -5.32 7.97
N LEU A 21 2.80 -4.73 6.78
CA LEU A 21 3.60 -3.58 6.36
C LEU A 21 3.35 -2.36 7.27
N LEU A 22 2.09 -2.08 7.62
CA LEU A 22 1.73 -1.02 8.55
C LEU A 22 2.39 -1.21 9.93
N GLN A 23 2.37 -2.42 10.47
CA GLN A 23 3.05 -2.74 11.73
C GLN A 23 4.57 -2.52 11.62
N ALA A 24 5.17 -2.93 10.49
CA ALA A 24 6.59 -2.72 10.24
C ALA A 24 6.95 -1.23 10.15
N LEU A 25 6.10 -0.39 9.54
CA LEU A 25 6.29 1.07 9.49
C LEU A 25 6.16 1.71 10.88
N ARG A 26 5.20 1.28 11.69
CA ARG A 26 5.03 1.78 13.07
C ARG A 26 6.20 1.41 13.97
N ALA A 27 6.86 0.28 13.69
CA ALA A 27 8.06 -0.15 14.41
C ALA A 27 9.35 0.50 13.87
N LEU A 28 9.29 1.25 12.77
CA LEU A 28 10.46 1.81 12.12
C LEU A 28 10.95 3.06 12.86
N PRO A 29 12.21 3.10 13.33
CA PRO A 29 12.79 4.36 13.75
C PRO A 29 13.00 5.28 12.54
N ALA A 30 12.53 6.52 12.65
CA ALA A 30 12.58 7.58 11.62
C ALA A 30 13.97 7.82 11.00
N GLU A 31 15.02 7.45 11.72
CA GLU A 31 16.40 7.74 11.38
C GLU A 31 17.19 6.43 11.43
N ARG A 32 17.56 5.90 10.26
CA ARG A 32 18.93 5.42 9.92
C ARG A 32 19.00 4.25 8.95
N ASP A 33 17.91 3.57 8.63
CA ASP A 33 18.03 2.37 7.78
C ASP A 33 17.39 2.52 6.39
N ALA A 34 18.19 3.05 5.46
CA ALA A 34 17.86 3.13 4.04
C ALA A 34 17.54 1.76 3.44
N SER A 35 18.19 0.69 3.92
CA SER A 35 17.94 -0.68 3.44
C SER A 35 16.59 -1.20 3.90
N THR A 36 16.20 -0.91 5.15
CA THR A 36 14.85 -1.24 5.61
C THR A 36 13.80 -0.41 4.88
N LEU A 37 13.99 0.90 4.67
CA LEU A 37 13.04 1.70 3.87
C LEU A 37 12.91 1.17 2.44
N ALA A 38 14.01 0.77 1.79
CA ALA A 38 13.98 0.16 0.47
C ALA A 38 13.16 -1.14 0.45
N ALA A 39 13.31 -2.00 1.46
CA ALA A 39 12.49 -3.20 1.60
C ALA A 39 10.99 -2.85 1.73
N ARG A 40 10.63 -1.82 2.52
CA ARG A 40 9.24 -1.38 2.67
C ARG A 40 8.65 -0.78 1.39
N ILE A 41 9.47 -0.10 0.58
CA ILE A 41 9.06 0.35 -0.76
C ILE A 41 8.72 -0.88 -1.63
N THR A 42 9.59 -1.90 -1.64
CA THR A 42 9.34 -3.14 -2.39
C THR A 42 8.09 -3.85 -1.91
N ASP A 43 7.86 -3.94 -0.60
CA ASP A 43 6.65 -4.54 -0.02
C ASP A 43 5.38 -3.80 -0.50
N ALA A 44 5.37 -2.46 -0.45
CA ALA A 44 4.26 -1.63 -0.92
C ALA A 44 4.01 -1.78 -2.43
N GLN A 45 5.09 -1.84 -3.24
CA GLN A 45 5.00 -2.07 -4.67
C GLN A 45 4.43 -3.46 -5.00
N HIS A 46 4.85 -4.50 -4.27
CA HIS A 46 4.33 -5.85 -4.43
C HIS A 46 2.83 -5.93 -4.06
N LEU A 47 2.41 -5.20 -3.03
CA LEU A 47 1.00 -5.07 -2.64
C LEU A 47 0.18 -4.43 -3.78
N ALA A 48 0.67 -3.32 -4.35
CA ALA A 48 0.04 -2.65 -5.48
C ALA A 48 -0.09 -3.57 -6.70
N ASP A 49 1.01 -4.25 -7.06
CA ASP A 49 1.08 -5.17 -8.19
C ASP A 49 0.12 -6.36 -8.02
N THR A 50 -0.01 -6.88 -6.80
CA THR A 50 -0.99 -7.93 -6.47
C THR A 50 -2.44 -7.44 -6.66
N ALA A 51 -2.75 -6.22 -6.23
CA ALA A 51 -4.06 -5.62 -6.46
C ALA A 51 -4.33 -5.34 -7.96
N LEU A 52 -3.33 -4.87 -8.71
CA LEU A 52 -3.45 -4.65 -10.16
C LEU A 52 -3.64 -5.95 -10.93
N ARG A 53 -2.95 -7.04 -10.56
CA ARG A 53 -3.20 -8.36 -11.15
C ARG A 53 -4.63 -8.81 -10.92
N LEU A 54 -5.17 -8.60 -9.72
CA LEU A 54 -6.57 -8.91 -9.42
C LEU A 54 -7.51 -8.06 -10.29
N PHE A 55 -7.24 -6.75 -10.42
CA PHE A 55 -8.02 -5.87 -11.29
C PHE A 55 -8.00 -6.35 -12.74
N SER A 56 -6.82 -6.61 -13.30
CA SER A 56 -6.63 -7.07 -14.68
C SER A 56 -7.22 -8.45 -14.94
N ALA A 57 -7.26 -9.34 -13.95
CA ALA A 57 -7.93 -10.64 -14.08
C ALA A 57 -9.46 -10.50 -14.17
N ARG A 58 -10.02 -9.39 -13.66
CA ARG A 58 -11.46 -9.14 -13.58
C ARG A 58 -12.00 -8.21 -14.66
N SER A 59 -11.18 -7.28 -15.13
CA SER A 59 -11.57 -6.33 -16.17
C SER A 59 -12.06 -6.97 -17.49
N PRO A 60 -11.49 -8.11 -17.98
CA PRO A 60 -11.92 -8.74 -19.23
C PRO A 60 -13.21 -9.55 -19.12
N GLN A 61 -13.69 -9.86 -17.92
CA GLN A 61 -14.78 -10.83 -17.71
C GLN A 61 -16.17 -10.33 -18.11
N ALA A 62 -16.31 -9.07 -18.55
CA ALA A 62 -17.62 -8.48 -18.72
C ALA A 62 -17.81 -7.74 -20.04
N SER A 63 -18.44 -8.40 -21.02
CA SER A 63 -19.07 -7.72 -22.16
C SER A 63 -20.21 -6.78 -21.71
N ARG A 64 -20.75 -6.97 -20.49
CA ARG A 64 -21.59 -6.04 -19.72
C ARG A 64 -21.37 -6.26 -18.22
N PRO A 65 -20.53 -5.47 -17.53
CA PRO A 65 -20.28 -5.66 -16.10
C PRO A 65 -21.52 -5.35 -15.29
N SER A 66 -21.81 -6.19 -14.30
CA SER A 66 -22.86 -5.88 -13.33
C SER A 66 -22.40 -4.69 -12.45
N PRO A 67 -23.34 -3.95 -11.83
CA PRO A 67 -22.98 -2.90 -10.87
C PRO A 67 -22.05 -3.40 -9.75
N THR A 68 -22.22 -4.65 -9.32
CA THR A 68 -21.37 -5.30 -8.31
C THR A 68 -19.94 -5.53 -8.82
N ASP A 69 -19.79 -5.92 -10.09
CA ASP A 69 -18.46 -6.09 -10.70
C ASP A 69 -17.73 -4.76 -10.86
N LEU A 70 -18.46 -3.69 -11.23
CA LEU A 70 -17.89 -2.35 -11.30
C LEU A 70 -17.45 -1.83 -9.92
N LEU A 71 -18.25 -2.09 -8.88
CA LEU A 71 -17.90 -1.73 -7.51
C LEU A 71 -16.68 -2.49 -6.99
N LEU A 72 -16.60 -3.80 -7.29
CA LEU A 72 -15.42 -4.62 -7.02
C LEU A 72 -14.18 -4.04 -7.70
N LEU A 73 -14.24 -3.79 -9.01
CA LEU A 73 -13.13 -3.21 -9.78
C LEU A 73 -12.71 -1.85 -9.22
N HIS A 74 -13.67 -0.99 -8.88
CA HIS A 74 -13.40 0.31 -8.29
C HIS A 74 -12.64 0.19 -6.97
N ARG A 75 -13.06 -0.70 -6.07
CA ARG A 75 -12.39 -0.93 -4.78
C ARG A 75 -11.00 -1.54 -4.95
N VAL A 76 -10.83 -2.49 -5.84
CA VAL A 76 -9.51 -3.06 -6.14
C VAL A 76 -8.57 -2.00 -6.72
N ALA A 77 -9.08 -1.09 -7.56
CA ALA A 77 -8.31 0.04 -8.06
C ALA A 77 -7.93 1.02 -6.94
N GLN A 78 -8.82 1.28 -5.97
CA GLN A 78 -8.51 2.10 -4.79
C GLN A 78 -7.43 1.47 -3.91
N ILE A 79 -7.47 0.15 -3.71
CA ILE A 79 -6.43 -0.61 -3.00
C ILE A 79 -5.09 -0.47 -3.71
N ALA A 80 -5.05 -0.71 -5.02
CA ALA A 80 -3.84 -0.60 -5.82
C ALA A 80 -3.26 0.82 -5.71
N LYS A 81 -4.11 1.84 -5.84
CA LYS A 81 -3.72 3.23 -5.71
C LYS A 81 -3.14 3.55 -4.32
N ALA A 82 -3.82 3.15 -3.25
CA ALA A 82 -3.34 3.40 -1.88
C ALA A 82 -1.95 2.77 -1.65
N ALA A 83 -1.72 1.56 -2.17
CA ALA A 83 -0.43 0.89 -2.09
C ALA A 83 0.66 1.60 -2.92
N GLN A 84 0.33 2.09 -4.12
CA GLN A 84 1.24 2.88 -4.96
C GLN A 84 1.60 4.22 -4.33
N ASP A 85 0.60 4.93 -3.81
CA ASP A 85 0.78 6.21 -3.14
C ASP A 85 1.66 6.00 -1.88
N ALA A 86 1.43 4.94 -1.10
CA ALA A 86 2.28 4.60 0.03
C ALA A 86 3.75 4.32 -0.39
N ALA A 87 3.96 3.59 -1.49
CA ALA A 87 5.30 3.36 -2.03
C ALA A 87 6.00 4.66 -2.46
N ALA A 88 5.24 5.60 -3.04
CA ALA A 88 5.76 6.91 -3.43
C ALA A 88 6.16 7.76 -2.20
N GLU A 89 5.32 7.77 -1.17
CA GLU A 89 5.62 8.44 0.11
C GLU A 89 6.88 7.84 0.78
N LEU A 90 7.02 6.51 0.82
CA LEU A 90 8.23 5.87 1.35
C LEU A 90 9.48 6.17 0.51
N THR A 91 9.33 6.32 -0.81
CA THR A 91 10.41 6.75 -1.70
C THR A 91 10.83 8.19 -1.40
N ALA A 92 9.86 9.09 -1.15
CA ALA A 92 10.13 10.45 -0.72
C ALA A 92 10.82 10.49 0.65
N ALA A 93 10.41 9.63 1.59
CA ALA A 93 11.05 9.47 2.89
C ALA A 93 12.53 9.08 2.73
N LEU A 94 12.82 8.08 1.90
CA LEU A 94 14.18 7.61 1.62
C LEU A 94 15.04 8.72 0.99
N ALA A 95 14.54 9.38 -0.05
CA ALA A 95 15.24 10.48 -0.71
C ALA A 95 15.57 11.60 0.28
N ARG A 96 14.61 11.95 1.15
CA ARG A 96 14.80 12.95 2.19
C ARG A 96 15.83 12.52 3.24
N ALA A 97 15.81 11.25 3.67
CA ALA A 97 16.78 10.72 4.62
C ALA A 97 18.21 10.78 4.08
N VAL A 98 18.40 10.38 2.82
CA VAL A 98 19.71 10.42 2.14
C VAL A 98 20.22 11.86 2.00
N GLU A 99 19.35 12.79 1.60
CA GLU A 99 19.73 14.20 1.50
C GLU A 99 20.09 14.81 2.87
N ASN A 100 19.31 14.49 3.92
CA ASN A 100 19.60 14.93 5.28
C ASN A 100 20.97 14.41 5.75
N GLN A 101 21.26 13.12 5.51
CA GLN A 101 22.54 12.51 5.84
C GLN A 101 23.70 13.17 5.08
N ARG A 102 23.53 13.43 3.78
CA ARG A 102 24.53 14.13 2.96
C ARG A 102 24.82 15.53 3.51
N ARG A 103 23.78 16.31 3.84
CA ARG A 103 23.96 17.66 4.41
C ARG A 103 24.63 17.66 5.77
N GLN A 104 24.29 16.69 6.62
CA GLN A 104 24.95 16.50 7.91
C GLN A 104 26.42 16.15 7.74
N ALA A 105 26.77 15.25 6.82
CA ALA A 105 28.15 14.87 6.54
C ALA A 105 28.99 16.02 5.95
N ALA A 106 28.37 16.90 5.16
CA ALA A 106 29.03 18.07 4.58
C ALA A 106 29.23 19.23 5.57
N ALA A 107 28.60 19.19 6.75
CA ALA A 107 28.65 20.27 7.72
C ALA A 107 29.92 20.19 8.58
N THR A 108 30.79 21.19 8.45
CA THR A 108 32.12 21.20 9.10
C THR A 108 32.12 21.79 10.52
N SER A 109 31.11 22.55 10.93
CA SER A 109 31.10 23.20 12.27
C SER A 109 29.74 23.70 12.77
N ARG A 110 28.67 23.67 11.94
CA ARG A 110 27.38 24.28 12.28
C ARG A 110 26.23 23.27 12.24
N ARG A 111 25.23 23.48 13.11
CA ARG A 111 23.97 22.73 13.13
C ARG A 111 23.26 22.91 11.77
N VAL A 112 22.99 21.81 11.08
CA VAL A 112 22.26 21.82 9.81
C VAL A 112 20.78 22.03 10.09
N VAL A 113 20.19 23.08 9.51
CA VAL A 113 18.74 23.30 9.53
C VAL A 113 18.14 22.61 8.31
N LEU A 114 17.24 21.65 8.55
CA LEU A 114 16.52 20.92 7.53
C LEU A 114 15.14 21.55 7.36
N ILE A 115 14.82 21.98 6.12
CA ILE A 115 13.55 22.67 5.80
C ILE A 115 12.66 21.75 4.97
N GLY A 116 11.36 21.74 5.29
CA GLY A 116 10.34 20.93 4.61
C GLY A 116 10.03 19.63 5.36
N PRO A 117 9.23 18.73 4.75
CA PRO A 117 8.76 17.54 5.44
C PRO A 117 9.91 16.63 5.87
N THR A 118 9.81 16.09 7.07
CA THR A 118 10.77 15.11 7.60
C THR A 118 10.53 13.74 6.97
N PRO A 119 11.54 12.84 6.92
CA PRO A 119 11.32 11.46 6.51
C PRO A 119 10.19 10.78 7.29
N GLN A 120 10.06 11.11 8.59
CA GLN A 120 9.00 10.59 9.44
C GLN A 120 7.60 11.01 8.99
N GLN A 121 7.41 12.25 8.56
CA GLN A 121 6.10 12.72 8.06
C GLN A 121 5.67 11.97 6.81
N PHE A 122 6.61 11.61 5.93
CA PHE A 122 6.32 10.76 4.77
C PHE A 122 6.00 9.31 5.17
N ILE A 123 6.69 8.76 6.19
CA ILE A 123 6.39 7.41 6.71
C ILE A 123 5.00 7.37 7.35
N GLU A 124 4.61 8.40 8.09
CA GLU A 124 3.26 8.54 8.68
C GLU A 124 2.19 8.64 7.60
N SER A 125 2.43 9.46 6.58
CA SER A 125 1.57 9.55 5.38
C SER A 125 1.38 8.19 4.69
N ALA A 126 2.46 7.43 4.50
CA ALA A 126 2.41 6.08 3.94
C ALA A 126 1.62 5.11 4.84
N ALA A 127 1.79 5.20 6.16
CA ALA A 127 1.05 4.38 7.12
C ALA A 127 -0.46 4.65 7.06
N ASP A 128 -0.88 5.91 6.96
CA ASP A 128 -2.29 6.30 6.83
C ASP A 128 -2.93 5.79 5.53
N LEU A 129 -2.15 5.69 4.45
CA LEU A 129 -2.61 5.11 3.18
C LEU A 129 -2.81 3.61 3.29
N LEU A 130 -1.90 2.90 3.97
CA LEU A 130 -1.97 1.45 4.17
C LEU A 130 -3.08 1.05 5.15
N ASP A 131 -3.35 1.85 6.18
CA ASP A 131 -4.41 1.61 7.18
C ASP A 131 -5.82 1.54 6.55
N ARG A 132 -6.01 2.18 5.39
CA ARG A 132 -7.29 2.14 4.64
C ARG A 132 -7.51 0.83 3.89
N ILE A 133 -6.46 0.08 3.58
CA ILE A 133 -6.53 -1.10 2.70
C ILE A 133 -7.36 -2.23 3.31
N PRO A 134 -7.20 -2.63 4.58
CA PRO A 134 -8.04 -3.66 5.19
C PRO A 134 -9.54 -3.34 5.12
N ALA A 135 -9.92 -2.09 5.37
CA ALA A 135 -11.32 -1.66 5.29
C ALA A 135 -11.89 -1.77 3.86
N LEU A 136 -11.08 -1.46 2.83
CA LEU A 136 -11.46 -1.66 1.43
C LEU A 136 -11.64 -3.13 1.10
N CYS A 137 -10.74 -4.01 1.57
CA CYS A 137 -10.87 -5.46 1.40
C CYS A 137 -12.12 -6.03 2.09
N ASP A 138 -12.45 -5.57 3.29
CA ASP A 138 -13.65 -5.99 4.02
C ASP A 138 -14.94 -5.54 3.33
N ALA A 139 -14.94 -4.33 2.75
CA ALA A 139 -16.09 -3.83 2.00
C ALA A 139 -16.35 -4.70 0.76
N VAL A 140 -15.30 -5.13 0.05
CA VAL A 140 -15.43 -6.06 -1.08
C VAL A 140 -16.01 -7.40 -0.65
N SER A 141 -15.61 -7.91 0.52
CA SER A 141 -16.10 -9.20 1.02
C SER A 141 -17.58 -9.15 1.44
N ARG A 142 -18.05 -8.01 1.97
CA ARG A 142 -19.44 -7.82 2.43
C ARG A 142 -20.45 -7.60 1.32
N ASP A 143 -20.05 -6.96 0.22
CA ASP A 143 -20.97 -6.65 -0.88
C ASP A 143 -21.15 -7.80 -1.87
N ARG A 144 -20.61 -8.97 -1.55
CA ARG A 144 -20.89 -10.18 -2.32
C ARG A 144 -22.28 -10.69 -1.92
N PRO A 145 -23.25 -10.76 -2.85
CA PRO A 145 -24.50 -11.44 -2.55
C PRO A 145 -24.19 -12.90 -2.21
N GLU A 146 -24.76 -13.41 -1.11
CA GLU A 146 -24.83 -14.85 -0.89
C GLU A 146 -25.55 -15.44 -2.11
N SER A 147 -24.89 -16.33 -2.87
CA SER A 147 -25.59 -17.05 -3.93
C SER A 147 -26.81 -17.73 -3.31
N PRO A 148 -28.03 -17.52 -3.85
CA PRO A 148 -29.17 -18.27 -3.38
C PRO A 148 -28.89 -19.75 -3.67
N CYS A 149 -28.89 -20.56 -2.63
CA CYS A 149 -28.82 -22.00 -2.75
C CYS A 149 -30.02 -22.46 -3.60
N HIS A 150 -29.75 -23.07 -4.75
CA HIS A 150 -30.69 -23.89 -5.51
C HIS A 150 -30.19 -25.33 -5.52
#